data_AF-A0A6I4W1V0-F1
#
_entry.id   AF-A0A6I4W1V0-F1
#
_cell.length_a   1.000
_cell.length_b   1.000
_cell.length_c   1.000
_cell.angle_alpha   90.00
_cell.angle_beta   90.00
_cell.angle_gamma   90.00
#
_symmetry.space_group_name_H-M   'P 1'
#
loop_
_entity.id
_entity.type
_entity.pdbx_description
1 polymer ?
#
loop_
_entity_poly.entity_id
_entity_poly.type
_entity_poly.pdbx_seq_one_letter_code
_entity_poly.pdbx_strand_id
1 'polypeptide(L)'
;MVKVQGLYKNVVDLDEFEDYYTKVIIPKVLSVPGVLKMEYTTLYHATSEQPEGLSNIHVLTETYFDSMEEMRRILSSEEGVAITKLITALADEEELVQIHSYIAQEKVIYAPKWIERKTEGEIIEIIDLDNLDLR
;
A
#
# COMPACT_ATOMS: atom_id res chain seq x y z
N MET A 1 -12.77 -6.35 -2.97
CA MET A 1 -12.07 -5.32 -2.17
C MET A 1 -11.29 -4.40 -3.09
N VAL A 2 -11.26 -3.11 -2.78
CA VAL A 2 -10.48 -2.08 -3.47
C VAL A 2 -9.44 -1.55 -2.49
N LYS A 3 -8.23 -1.21 -2.96
CA LYS A 3 -7.20 -0.61 -2.10
C LYS A 3 -6.64 0.68 -2.66
N VAL A 4 -6.31 1.62 -1.77
CA VAL A 4 -5.50 2.80 -2.10
C VAL A 4 -4.07 2.49 -1.68
N GLN A 5 -3.14 2.60 -2.61
CA GLN A 5 -1.71 2.42 -2.39
C GLN A 5 -1.03 3.78 -2.32
N GLY A 6 -0.27 4.02 -1.27
CA GLY A 6 0.62 5.17 -1.10
C GLY A 6 2.07 4.73 -1.20
N LEU A 7 2.84 5.38 -2.08
CA LEU A 7 4.26 5.14 -2.28
C LEU A 7 5.05 6.36 -1.81
N TYR A 8 5.99 6.14 -0.89
CA TYR A 8 6.81 7.20 -0.30
C TYR A 8 8.25 7.04 -0.75
N LYS A 9 8.76 8.12 -1.33
CA LYS A 9 10.13 8.24 -1.84
C LYS A 9 10.89 9.30 -1.06
N ASN A 10 12.20 9.13 -0.94
CA ASN A 10 13.14 10.06 -0.27
C ASN A 10 12.81 10.31 1.22
N VAL A 11 12.36 9.27 1.93
CA VAL A 11 12.22 9.30 3.39
C VAL A 11 13.60 9.32 4.03
N VAL A 12 13.91 10.36 4.81
CA VAL A 12 15.25 10.57 5.40
C VAL A 12 15.47 9.75 6.66
N ASP A 13 14.49 9.78 7.56
CA ASP A 13 14.48 8.99 8.79
C ASP A 13 13.34 7.98 8.73
N LEU A 14 13.66 6.73 8.42
CA LEU A 14 12.65 5.68 8.30
C LEU A 14 12.05 5.29 9.65
N ASP A 15 12.83 5.35 10.73
CA ASP A 15 12.38 4.96 12.05
C ASP A 15 11.39 5.99 12.58
N GLU A 16 11.70 7.29 12.45
CA GLU A 16 10.77 8.37 12.81
C GLU A 16 9.52 8.35 11.94
N PHE A 17 9.66 8.09 10.64
CA PHE A 17 8.54 8.00 9.72
C PHE A 17 7.63 6.82 10.08
N GLU A 18 8.17 5.63 10.32
CA GLU A 18 7.41 4.45 10.77
C GLU A 18 6.71 4.72 12.11
N ASP A 19 7.41 5.32 13.07
CA ASP A 19 6.85 5.66 14.37
C ASP A 19 5.66 6.62 14.24
N TYR A 20 5.79 7.68 13.46
CA TYR A 20 4.70 8.62 13.21
C TYR A 20 3.52 7.92 12.50
N TYR A 21 3.81 7.10 11.48
CA TYR A 21 2.79 6.43 10.70
C TYR A 21 1.99 5.43 11.56
N THR A 22 2.68 4.62 12.35
CA THR A 22 2.07 3.58 13.19
C THR A 22 1.37 4.13 14.43
N LYS A 23 1.86 5.23 15.01
CA LYS A 23 1.28 5.83 16.23
C LYS A 23 0.23 6.89 15.95
N VAL A 24 0.26 7.54 14.78
CA VAL A 24 -0.62 8.68 14.46
C VAL A 24 -1.53 8.40 13.28
N ILE A 25 -0.97 8.04 12.11
CA ILE A 25 -1.75 7.93 10.87
C ILE A 25 -2.63 6.68 10.89
N ILE A 26 -2.05 5.50 11.11
CA ILE A 26 -2.78 4.22 11.09
C ILE A 26 -3.98 4.23 12.06
N PRO A 27 -3.85 4.64 13.34
CA PRO A 27 -5.00 4.68 14.25
C PRO A 27 -6.12 5.61 13.77
N LYS A 28 -5.78 6.76 13.18
CA LYS A 28 -6.78 7.68 12.61
C LYS A 28 -7.47 7.08 11.40
N VAL A 29 -6.72 6.48 10.47
CA VAL A 29 -7.26 5.81 9.28
C VAL A 29 -8.21 4.67 9.69
N LEU A 30 -7.79 3.82 10.62
CA LEU A 30 -8.59 2.68 11.09
C LEU A 30 -9.79 3.08 11.95
N SER A 31 -9.84 4.32 12.46
CA SER A 31 -11.01 4.83 13.19
C SER A 31 -12.18 5.17 12.28
N VAL A 32 -11.96 5.30 10.97
CA VAL A 32 -13.00 5.68 10.00
C VAL A 32 -13.88 4.48 9.64
N PRO A 33 -15.21 4.56 9.85
CA PRO A 33 -16.12 3.48 9.47
C PRO A 33 -16.05 3.15 7.98
N GLY A 34 -15.81 1.88 7.67
CA GLY A 34 -15.70 1.35 6.31
C GLY A 34 -14.26 1.19 5.78
N VAL A 35 -13.25 1.65 6.54
CA VAL A 35 -11.86 1.21 6.35
C VAL A 35 -11.71 -0.18 6.97
N LEU A 36 -11.25 -1.15 6.17
CA LEU A 36 -11.17 -2.55 6.59
C LEU A 36 -9.82 -2.90 7.21
N LYS A 37 -8.75 -2.33 6.65
CA LYS A 37 -7.37 -2.66 7.01
C LYS A 37 -6.44 -1.58 6.45
N MET A 38 -5.28 -1.42 7.10
CA MET A 38 -4.14 -0.73 6.55
C MET A 38 -2.89 -1.62 6.65
N GLU A 39 -2.08 -1.65 5.61
CA GLU A 39 -0.75 -2.25 5.62
C GLU A 39 0.30 -1.15 5.51
N TYR A 40 1.41 -1.34 6.21
CA TYR A 40 2.62 -0.54 6.11
C TYR A 40 3.77 -1.49 5.81
N THR A 41 4.50 -1.21 4.75
CA THR A 41 5.56 -2.06 4.23
C THR A 41 6.80 -1.23 3.96
N THR A 42 7.88 -1.50 4.69
CA THR A 42 9.21 -0.98 4.37
C THR A 42 9.77 -1.75 3.17
N LEU A 43 10.20 -1.00 2.16
CA LEU A 43 10.74 -1.51 0.91
C LEU A 43 12.26 -1.48 0.94
N TYR A 44 12.85 -2.61 0.55
CA TYR A 44 14.29 -2.76 0.36
C TYR A 44 14.56 -3.10 -1.10
N HIS A 45 15.68 -2.63 -1.63
CA HIS A 45 16.09 -2.98 -2.99
C HIS A 45 16.36 -4.49 -3.09
N ALA A 46 15.67 -5.15 -4.02
CA ALA A 46 15.89 -6.57 -4.30
C ALA A 46 17.25 -6.83 -4.98
N THR A 47 17.79 -5.82 -5.67
CA THR A 47 19.05 -5.84 -6.41
C THR A 47 19.86 -4.59 -6.10
N SER A 48 21.18 -4.67 -6.24
CA SER A 48 22.08 -3.51 -6.06
C SER A 48 21.84 -2.39 -7.08
N GLU A 49 21.28 -2.73 -8.24
CA GLU A 49 20.93 -1.79 -9.31
C GLU A 49 19.41 -1.61 -9.36
N GLN A 50 18.96 -0.36 -9.42
CA GLN A 50 17.55 -0.01 -9.63
C GLN A 50 17.38 0.65 -11.01
N PRO A 51 16.25 0.43 -11.70
CA PRO A 51 15.94 1.16 -12.92
C PRO A 51 15.96 2.68 -12.69
N GLU A 52 16.28 3.42 -13.74
CA GLU A 52 16.32 4.89 -13.68
C GLU A 52 14.99 5.46 -13.18
N GLY A 53 15.05 6.40 -12.23
CA GLY A 53 13.88 7.04 -11.63
C GLY A 53 13.25 6.29 -10.46
N LEU A 54 13.56 5.00 -10.26
CA LEU A 54 13.01 4.17 -9.17
C LEU A 54 13.92 4.08 -7.93
N SER A 55 14.99 4.86 -7.88
CA SER A 55 15.81 4.99 -6.68
C SER A 55 15.02 5.63 -5.52
N ASN A 56 15.39 5.25 -4.29
CA ASN A 56 14.95 5.86 -3.03
C ASN A 56 13.46 5.71 -2.72
N ILE A 57 12.82 4.64 -3.19
CA ILE A 57 11.48 4.26 -2.74
C ILE A 57 11.63 3.44 -1.46
N HIS A 58 10.99 3.87 -0.37
CA HIS A 58 11.24 3.27 0.95
C HIS A 58 10.00 2.68 1.60
N VAL A 59 8.81 3.19 1.31
CA VAL A 59 7.58 2.74 1.99
C VAL A 59 6.45 2.57 0.99
N LEU A 60 5.70 1.48 1.17
CA LEU A 60 4.41 1.23 0.55
C LEU A 60 3.37 1.11 1.66
N THR A 61 2.26 1.84 1.53
CA THR A 61 1.10 1.70 2.41
C THR A 61 -0.12 1.32 1.62
N GLU A 62 -0.97 0.46 2.16
CA GLU A 62 -2.17 -0.01 1.47
C GLU A 62 -3.38 0.12 2.39
N THR A 63 -4.39 0.91 2.01
CA THR A 63 -5.65 1.05 2.75
C THR A 63 -6.76 0.34 2.01
N TYR A 64 -7.47 -0.56 2.68
CA TYR A 64 -8.46 -1.45 2.07
C TYR A 64 -9.88 -1.00 2.37
N PHE A 65 -10.71 -1.08 1.33
CA PHE A 65 -12.13 -0.76 1.34
C PHE A 65 -12.92 -1.91 0.71
N ASP A 66 -14.19 -2.01 1.06
CA ASP A 66 -15.05 -3.08 0.54
C ASP A 66 -15.30 -2.91 -0.97
N SER A 67 -15.64 -1.69 -1.38
CA SER A 67 -15.96 -1.34 -2.77
C SER A 67 -15.40 0.03 -3.18
N MET A 68 -15.40 0.29 -4.50
CA MET A 68 -15.02 1.58 -5.07
C MET A 68 -15.96 2.72 -4.63
N GLU A 69 -17.24 2.42 -4.42
CA GLU A 69 -18.25 3.38 -3.97
C GLU A 69 -17.97 3.79 -2.51
N GLU A 70 -17.72 2.81 -1.65
CA GLU A 70 -17.43 3.04 -0.23
C GLU A 70 -16.13 3.84 -0.07
N MET A 71 -15.08 3.49 -0.84
CA MET A 71 -13.84 4.25 -0.88
C MET A 71 -14.08 5.72 -1.26
N ARG A 72 -14.83 5.99 -2.35
CA ARG A 72 -15.11 7.36 -2.80
C ARG A 72 -15.91 8.13 -1.74
N ARG A 73 -16.91 7.49 -1.13
CA ARG A 73 -17.72 8.08 -0.05
C ARG A 73 -16.84 8.49 1.13
N ILE A 74 -15.94 7.60 1.56
CA ILE A 74 -15.02 7.87 2.67
C ILE A 74 -14.03 8.98 2.32
N LEU A 75 -13.36 8.90 1.17
CA LEU A 75 -12.35 9.89 0.77
C LEU A 75 -12.93 11.30 0.57
N SER A 76 -14.24 11.41 0.27
CA SER A 76 -14.94 12.70 0.13
C SER A 76 -15.59 13.20 1.42
N SER A 77 -15.56 12.41 2.50
CA SER A 77 -16.06 12.82 3.82
C SER A 77 -15.12 13.83 4.50
N GLU A 78 -15.61 14.56 5.49
CA GLU A 78 -14.80 15.50 6.29
C GLU A 78 -13.60 14.80 6.95
N GLU A 79 -13.83 13.61 7.51
CA GLU A 79 -12.81 12.77 8.14
C GLU A 79 -11.76 12.30 7.13
N GLY A 80 -12.21 11.82 5.97
CA GLY A 80 -11.31 11.37 4.88
C GLY A 80 -10.45 12.50 4.32
N VAL A 81 -11.03 13.69 4.16
CA VAL A 81 -10.29 14.90 3.73
C VAL A 81 -9.27 15.31 4.79
N ALA A 82 -9.63 15.29 6.08
CA ALA A 82 -8.71 15.63 7.16
C ALA A 82 -7.52 14.64 7.25
N ILE A 83 -7.78 13.34 7.09
CA ILE A 83 -6.74 12.30 7.05
C ILE A 83 -5.86 12.47 5.81
N THR A 84 -6.44 12.74 4.64
CA THR A 84 -5.67 12.96 3.41
C THR A 84 -4.72 14.14 3.59
N LYS A 85 -5.19 15.26 4.16
CA LYS A 85 -4.35 16.41 4.49
C LYS A 85 -3.23 16.07 5.48
N LEU A 86 -3.52 15.27 6.49
CA LEU A 86 -2.51 14.83 7.46
C LEU A 86 -1.41 14.01 6.80
N ILE A 87 -1.78 13.13 5.87
CA ILE A 87 -0.82 12.30 5.12
C ILE A 87 -0.02 13.17 4.14
N THR A 88 -0.68 14.07 3.39
CA THR A 88 0.03 14.91 2.41
C THR A 88 0.91 15.97 3.05
N ALA A 89 0.63 16.39 4.29
CA ALA A 89 1.49 17.30 5.05
C ALA A 89 2.91 16.73 5.26
N LEU A 90 3.08 15.40 5.23
CA LEU A 90 4.40 14.77 5.26
C LEU A 90 5.27 15.15 4.04
N ALA A 91 4.65 15.54 2.93
CA ALA A 91 5.38 16.02 1.75
C ALA A 91 5.71 17.52 1.82
N ASP A 92 4.98 18.30 2.63
CA ASP A 92 5.09 19.75 2.69
C ASP A 92 6.16 20.23 3.69
N GLU A 93 6.51 19.43 4.71
CA GLU A 93 7.33 19.96 5.81
C GLU A 93 8.76 20.34 5.42
N GLU A 94 9.43 19.73 4.42
CA GLU A 94 10.72 20.23 3.87
C GLU A 94 11.03 19.75 2.41
N GLU A 95 10.03 19.48 1.57
CA GLU A 95 10.20 18.95 0.18
C GLU A 95 10.96 17.61 0.02
N LEU A 96 11.32 16.94 1.12
CA LEU A 96 12.13 15.72 1.04
C LEU A 96 11.30 14.49 0.67
N VAL A 97 10.10 14.30 1.26
CA VAL A 97 9.29 13.10 1.01
C VAL A 97 8.33 13.31 -0.16
N GLN A 98 8.42 12.45 -1.18
CA GLN A 98 7.49 12.43 -2.30
C GLN A 98 6.45 11.35 -2.10
N ILE A 99 5.17 11.71 -2.28
CA ILE A 99 4.03 10.80 -2.11
C ILE A 99 3.34 10.60 -3.46
N HIS A 100 3.19 9.35 -3.88
CA HIS A 100 2.37 8.98 -5.03
C HIS A 100 1.24 8.06 -4.57
N SER A 101 0.01 8.31 -5.01
CA SER A 101 -1.16 7.51 -4.62
C SER A 101 -1.86 6.90 -5.82
N TYR A 102 -2.27 5.65 -5.69
CA TYR A 102 -2.95 4.89 -6.73
C TYR A 102 -4.14 4.14 -6.15
N ILE A 103 -5.21 4.00 -6.95
CA ILE A 103 -6.23 3.00 -6.67
C ILE A 103 -5.77 1.71 -7.32
N ALA A 104 -5.62 0.66 -6.54
CA ALA A 104 -5.13 -0.62 -7.01
C ALA A 104 -6.20 -1.72 -6.89
N GLN A 105 -6.14 -2.63 -7.85
CA GLN A 105 -6.89 -3.88 -7.85
C GLN A 105 -5.88 -5.03 -7.85
N GLU A 106 -6.05 -5.95 -6.91
CA GLU A 106 -5.13 -7.07 -6.75
C GLU A 106 -5.61 -8.29 -7.54
N LYS A 107 -4.68 -8.95 -8.21
CA LYS A 107 -4.87 -10.30 -8.74
C LYS A 107 -3.86 -11.21 -8.02
N VAL A 108 -4.36 -12.16 -7.24
CA VAL A 108 -3.51 -13.10 -6.49
C VAL A 108 -3.37 -14.40 -7.28
N ILE A 109 -2.13 -14.78 -7.56
CA ILE A 109 -1.80 -16.00 -8.29
C ILE A 109 -0.85 -16.81 -7.43
N TYR A 110 -1.18 -18.07 -7.20
CA TYR A 110 -0.38 -18.98 -6.38
C TYR A 110 0.37 -19.99 -7.23
N ALA A 111 1.63 -20.24 -6.89
CA ALA A 111 2.35 -21.42 -7.40
C ALA A 111 1.69 -22.69 -6.82
N PRO A 112 1.66 -23.82 -7.55
CA PRO A 112 1.05 -25.07 -7.07
C PRO A 112 1.51 -25.50 -5.67
N LYS A 113 2.82 -25.41 -5.39
CA LYS A 113 3.42 -25.72 -4.09
C LYS A 113 2.96 -24.84 -2.91
N TRP A 114 2.39 -23.66 -3.20
CA TRP A 114 1.91 -22.72 -2.19
C TRP A 114 0.44 -22.99 -1.81
N ILE A 115 -0.33 -23.58 -2.73
CA ILE A 115 -1.72 -23.99 -2.52
C ILE A 115 -1.81 -25.09 -1.47
N GLU A 116 -0.87 -26.03 -1.49
CA GLU A 116 -0.80 -27.14 -0.51
C GLU A 116 -0.56 -26.67 0.94
N ARG A 117 -0.18 -25.40 1.15
CA ARG A 117 0.14 -24.84 2.47
C ARG A 117 -0.98 -23.99 3.09
N LYS A 118 -2.05 -23.65 2.37
CA LYS A 118 -3.19 -22.89 2.92
C LYS A 118 -4.47 -23.73 2.93
N THR A 119 -4.92 -24.09 4.12
CA THR A 119 -6.34 -24.24 4.44
C THR A 119 -6.89 -22.85 4.80
N GLU A 120 -7.97 -22.44 4.14
CA GLU A 120 -8.73 -21.17 4.28
C GLU A 120 -8.29 -19.98 3.37
N GLY A 121 -8.98 -19.89 2.23
CA GLY A 121 -8.99 -18.76 1.29
C GLY A 121 -9.40 -19.21 -0.12
N GLU A 122 -10.24 -18.45 -0.83
CA GLU A 122 -10.63 -18.76 -2.22
C GLU A 122 -9.43 -18.64 -3.16
N ILE A 123 -9.11 -19.74 -3.85
CA ILE A 123 -8.10 -19.78 -4.91
C ILE A 123 -8.76 -19.25 -6.18
N ILE A 124 -8.30 -18.11 -6.69
CA ILE A 124 -8.91 -17.43 -7.84
C ILE A 124 -8.36 -18.01 -9.16
N GLU A 125 -7.08 -18.40 -9.24
CA GLU A 125 -6.49 -19.01 -10.43
C GLU A 125 -5.19 -19.77 -10.09
N ILE A 126 -4.97 -20.92 -10.74
CA ILE A 126 -3.73 -21.70 -10.66
C ILE A 126 -3.01 -21.56 -11.99
N ILE A 127 -1.78 -21.05 -11.98
CA ILE A 127 -0.97 -20.97 -13.20
C ILE A 127 0.10 -22.06 -13.15
N ASP A 128 0.16 -22.84 -14.21
CA ASP A 128 1.24 -23.80 -14.46
C ASP A 128 2.51 -23.05 -14.87
N LEU A 129 3.46 -22.99 -13.94
CA LEU A 129 4.74 -22.31 -14.15
C LEU A 129 5.61 -23.02 -15.19
N ASP A 130 5.38 -24.31 -15.46
CA ASP A 130 6.15 -25.07 -16.46
C ASP A 130 5.73 -24.71 -17.90
N ASN A 131 4.60 -24.01 -18.06
CA ASN A 131 4.04 -23.58 -19.34
C ASN A 131 4.00 -22.05 -19.51
N LEU A 132 4.63 -21.29 -18.61
CA LEU A 132 4.75 -19.83 -18.73
C LEU A 132 5.81 -19.49 -19.78
N ASP A 133 5.39 -18.99 -20.94
CA ASP A 133 6.29 -18.40 -21.92
C ASP A 133 6.83 -17.07 -21.38
N LEU A 134 8.06 -17.09 -20.85
CA LEU A 134 8.74 -15.94 -20.25
C LEU A 134 9.56 -15.14 -21.30
N ARG A 135 9.16 -15.20 -22.57
CA ARG A 135 9.82 -14.48 -23.67
C ARG A 135 9.34 -13.04 -23.84
#